data_AF-A0A7C4AIC3-F1
#
_entry.id   AF-A0A7C4AIC3-F1
#
_cell.length_a   1.000
_cell.length_b   1.000
_cell.length_c   1.000
_cell.angle_alpha   90.00
_cell.angle_beta   90.00
_cell.angle_gamma   90.00
#
_symmetry.space_group_name_H-M   'P 1'
#
loop_
_entity.id
_entity.type
_entity.pdbx_description
1 polymer ?
#
loop_
_entity_poly.entity_id
_entity_poly.type
_entity_poly.pdbx_seq_one_letter_code
_entity_poly.pdbx_strand_id
1 'polypeptide(L)'
;MDRALDLVTRALSSAPENPYYIDSLAWVHFKRGDLDKAWAEIQRATSRELEDPAVWEHYGDIAKAMGNKKEAAKGYRKALEMKSPNAAEIQRKLDALK
;
A
#
# COMPACT_ATOMS: atom_id res chain seq x y z
N MET A 1 9.53 7.75 14.17
CA MET A 1 8.31 7.56 13.33
C MET A 1 7.59 8.88 13.10
N ASP A 2 7.63 9.83 14.04
CA ASP A 2 6.92 11.12 13.92
C ASP A 2 7.40 12.01 12.77
N ARG A 3 8.69 11.93 12.40
CA ARG A 3 9.25 12.70 11.28
C ARG A 3 8.73 12.28 9.90
N ALA A 4 8.42 10.99 9.71
CA ALA A 4 7.87 10.51 8.44
C ALA A 4 6.44 11.00 8.23
N LEU A 5 5.64 11.03 9.31
CA LEU A 5 4.30 11.57 9.28
C LEU A 5 4.30 13.07 8.98
N ASP A 6 5.13 13.87 9.66
CA ASP A 6 5.23 15.32 9.43
C ASP A 6 5.63 15.65 7.98
N LEU A 7 6.58 14.93 7.40
CA LEU A 7 6.97 15.10 6.00
C LEU A 7 5.84 14.76 5.03
N VAL A 8 5.15 13.64 5.24
CA VAL A 8 4.02 13.21 4.39
C VAL A 8 2.84 14.18 4.55
N THR A 9 2.54 14.65 5.75
CA THR A 9 1.46 15.62 5.99
C THR A 9 1.75 16.97 5.32
N ARG A 10 3.00 17.44 5.33
CA ARG A 10 3.39 18.64 4.59
C ARG A 10 3.28 18.44 3.07
N ALA A 11 3.72 17.29 2.55
CA ALA A 11 3.58 16.97 1.14
C ALA A 11 2.09 16.92 0.71
N LEU A 12 1.24 16.26 1.49
CA LEU A 12 -0.21 16.22 1.29
C LEU A 12 -0.86 17.61 1.41
N SER A 13 -0.34 18.50 2.24
CA SER A 13 -0.86 19.88 2.33
C SER A 13 -0.68 20.65 1.02
N SER A 14 0.33 20.29 0.22
CA SER A 14 0.59 20.90 -1.10
C SER A 14 -0.09 20.17 -2.27
N ALA A 15 -0.32 18.86 -2.15
CA ALA A 15 -0.98 18.05 -3.16
C ALA A 15 -1.80 16.90 -2.52
N PRO A 16 -2.99 17.21 -1.97
CA PRO A 16 -3.76 16.28 -1.13
C PRO A 16 -4.35 15.08 -1.91
N GLU A 17 -4.43 15.20 -3.23
CA GLU A 17 -4.91 14.14 -4.11
C GLU A 17 -3.79 13.39 -4.84
N ASN A 18 -2.52 13.70 -4.56
CA ASN A 18 -1.41 12.98 -5.18
C ASN A 18 -1.40 11.52 -4.66
N PRO A 19 -1.63 10.52 -5.52
CA PRO A 19 -1.78 9.14 -5.08
C PRO A 19 -0.50 8.55 -4.46
N TYR A 20 0.69 9.05 -4.82
CA TYR A 20 1.96 8.63 -4.19
C TYR A 20 2.09 9.12 -2.74
N TYR A 21 1.57 10.32 -2.45
CA TYR A 21 1.57 10.86 -1.08
C TYR A 21 0.52 10.16 -0.22
N ILE A 22 -0.62 9.80 -0.81
CA ILE A 22 -1.66 9.00 -0.16
C ILE A 22 -1.13 7.60 0.17
N ASP A 23 -0.42 6.93 -0.76
CA ASP A 23 0.25 5.66 -0.50
C ASP A 23 1.28 5.77 0.64
N SER A 24 2.13 6.81 0.59
CA SER A 24 3.10 7.07 1.67
C SER A 24 2.42 7.23 3.03
N LEU A 25 1.26 7.90 3.08
CA LEU A 25 0.46 8.04 4.31
C LEU A 25 -0.11 6.69 4.77
N ALA A 26 -0.61 5.88 3.85
CA ALA A 26 -1.09 4.53 4.14
C ALA A 26 0.02 3.68 4.76
N TRP A 27 1.23 3.74 4.20
CA TRP A 27 2.38 3.00 4.72
C TRP A 27 2.80 3.48 6.11
N VAL A 28 2.75 4.79 6.38
CA VAL A 28 3.00 5.34 7.73
C VAL A 28 1.98 4.81 8.72
N HIS A 29 0.67 4.83 8.39
CA HIS A 29 -0.37 4.26 9.26
C HIS A 29 -0.14 2.76 9.49
N PHE A 30 0.20 2.01 8.44
CA PHE A 30 0.52 0.59 8.53
C PHE A 30 1.66 0.32 9.51
N LYS A 31 2.77 1.06 9.39
CA LYS A 31 3.92 0.94 10.30
C LYS A 31 3.61 1.31 11.74
N ARG A 32 2.57 2.10 11.99
CA ARG A 32 2.08 2.47 13.34
C ARG A 32 1.07 1.47 13.90
N GLY A 33 0.64 0.49 13.12
CA GLY A 33 -0.42 -0.46 13.50
C GLY A 33 -1.84 0.10 13.35
N ASP A 34 -2.00 1.30 12.79
CA ASP A 34 -3.29 1.91 12.51
C ASP A 34 -3.91 1.29 11.23
N LEU A 35 -4.20 -0.02 11.26
CA LEU A 35 -4.57 -0.79 10.07
C LEU A 35 -5.83 -0.25 9.37
N ASP A 36 -6.82 0.22 10.11
CA ASP A 36 -8.04 0.79 9.52
C ASP A 36 -7.75 2.05 8.69
N LYS A 37 -6.87 2.92 9.18
CA LYS A 37 -6.46 4.13 8.45
C LYS A 37 -5.57 3.77 7.26
N ALA A 38 -4.63 2.84 7.45
CA ALA A 38 -3.79 2.34 6.39
C ALA A 38 -4.63 1.79 5.23
N TRP A 39 -5.69 1.04 5.57
CA TRP A 39 -6.61 0.47 4.60
C TRP A 39 -7.40 1.51 3.83
N ALA A 40 -7.99 2.49 4.53
CA ALA A 40 -8.72 3.57 3.88
C ALA A 40 -7.82 4.35 2.90
N GLU A 41 -6.60 4.69 3.32
CA GLU A 41 -5.66 5.45 2.50
C GLU A 41 -5.13 4.64 1.30
N ILE A 42 -4.77 3.38 1.47
CA ILE A 42 -4.27 2.58 0.33
C ILE A 42 -5.36 2.29 -0.70
N GLN A 43 -6.62 2.16 -0.28
CA GLN A 43 -7.75 2.08 -1.19
C GLN A 43 -7.94 3.38 -1.99
N ARG A 44 -7.73 4.55 -1.37
CA ARG A 44 -7.76 5.84 -2.05
C ARG A 44 -6.59 6.02 -3.03
N ALA A 45 -5.40 5.55 -2.68
CA ALA A 45 -4.25 5.59 -3.59
C ALA A 45 -4.52 4.72 -4.83
N THR A 46 -4.94 3.46 -4.62
CA THR A 46 -5.19 2.48 -5.69
C THR A 46 -6.46 2.74 -6.51
N SER A 47 -7.34 3.66 -6.08
CA SER A 47 -8.48 4.11 -6.90
C SER A 47 -8.08 5.07 -8.02
N ARG A 48 -6.82 5.49 -8.07
CA ARG A 48 -6.25 6.32 -9.13
C ARG A 48 -5.35 5.46 -10.00
N GLU A 49 -5.20 5.83 -11.28
CA GLU A 49 -4.23 5.16 -12.14
C GLU A 49 -2.82 5.51 -11.67
N LEU A 50 -2.09 4.48 -11.24
CA LEU A 50 -0.72 4.54 -10.79
C LEU A 50 0.08 3.51 -11.58
N GLU A 51 1.19 3.95 -12.16
CA GLU A 51 2.13 3.06 -12.85
C GLU A 51 3.23 2.55 -11.91
N ASP A 52 2.92 2.44 -10.61
CA ASP A 52 3.86 1.97 -9.60
C ASP A 52 3.37 0.66 -8.96
N PRO A 53 4.04 -0.48 -9.23
CA PRO A 53 3.69 -1.76 -8.63
C PRO A 53 3.88 -1.80 -7.10
N ALA A 54 4.71 -0.94 -6.53
CA ALA A 54 4.95 -0.91 -5.08
C ALA A 54 3.68 -0.57 -4.29
N VAL A 55 2.81 0.28 -4.84
CA VAL A 55 1.55 0.67 -4.21
C VAL A 55 0.60 -0.53 -4.09
N TRP A 56 0.56 -1.40 -5.10
CA TRP A 56 -0.21 -2.64 -5.04
C TRP A 56 0.42 -3.70 -4.14
N GLU A 57 1.75 -3.69 -3.97
CA GLU A 57 2.41 -4.48 -2.94
C GLU A 57 2.01 -4.01 -1.53
N HIS A 58 2.02 -2.69 -1.28
CA HIS A 58 1.59 -2.10 -0.01
C HIS A 58 0.11 -2.41 0.29
N TYR A 59 -0.76 -2.35 -0.71
CA TYR A 59 -2.15 -2.80 -0.62
C TYR A 59 -2.25 -4.25 -0.14
N GLY A 60 -1.44 -5.14 -0.75
CA GLY A 60 -1.38 -6.54 -0.38
C GLY A 60 -0.94 -6.76 1.06
N ASP A 61 0.12 -6.07 1.48
CA ASP A 61 0.68 -6.16 2.84
C ASP A 61 -0.28 -5.64 3.91
N ILE A 62 -0.96 -4.52 3.66
CA ILE A 62 -1.96 -3.95 4.57
C ILE A 62 -3.16 -4.90 4.69
N ALA A 63 -3.70 -5.37 3.57
CA ALA A 63 -4.83 -6.31 3.57
C ALA A 63 -4.48 -7.62 4.31
N LYS A 64 -3.26 -8.13 4.13
CA LYS A 64 -2.78 -9.32 4.83
C LYS A 64 -2.75 -9.11 6.34
N ALA A 65 -2.25 -7.96 6.80
CA ALA A 65 -2.20 -7.64 8.23
C ALA A 65 -3.58 -7.48 8.86
N MET A 66 -4.58 -7.05 8.09
CA MET A 66 -5.99 -7.04 8.51
C MET A 66 -6.64 -8.44 8.50
N GLY A 67 -5.93 -9.49 8.08
CA GLY A 67 -6.49 -10.83 7.92
C GLY A 67 -7.35 -11.01 6.66
N ASN A 68 -7.42 -10.00 5.78
CA ASN A 68 -8.19 -10.08 4.54
C ASN A 68 -7.36 -10.74 3.42
N LYS A 69 -7.29 -12.07 3.46
CA LYS A 69 -6.55 -12.87 2.48
C LYS A 69 -6.98 -12.62 1.02
N LYS A 70 -8.27 -12.35 0.78
CA LYS A 70 -8.80 -12.13 -0.58
C LYS A 70 -8.23 -10.85 -1.19
N GLU A 71 -8.30 -9.74 -0.45
CA GLU A 71 -7.75 -8.47 -0.94
C GLU A 71 -6.23 -8.48 -0.96
N ALA A 72 -5.57 -9.17 -0.02
CA ALA A 72 -4.13 -9.36 -0.05
C ALA A 72 -3.67 -10.03 -1.36
N ALA A 73 -4.35 -11.11 -1.74
CA ALA A 73 -4.04 -11.81 -2.99
C ALA A 73 -4.28 -10.95 -4.23
N LYS A 74 -5.31 -10.09 -4.22
CA LYS A 74 -5.57 -9.14 -5.30
C LYS A 74 -4.43 -8.13 -5.45
N GLY A 75 -3.97 -7.53 -4.34
CA GLY A 75 -2.86 -6.57 -4.35
C GLY A 75 -1.58 -7.19 -4.90
N TYR A 76 -1.19 -8.35 -4.38
CA TYR A 76 0.00 -9.05 -4.85
C TYR A 76 -0.07 -9.43 -6.33
N ARG A 77 -1.21 -9.94 -6.82
CA ARG A 77 -1.37 -10.24 -8.26
C ARG A 77 -1.25 -8.98 -9.12
N LYS A 78 -1.84 -7.86 -8.70
CA LYS A 78 -1.72 -6.59 -9.43
C LYS A 78 -0.28 -6.10 -9.50
N ALA A 79 0.46 -6.17 -8.40
CA ALA A 79 1.88 -5.82 -8.40
C ALA A 79 2.71 -6.73 -9.34
N LEU A 80 2.39 -8.02 -9.43
CA LEU A 80 3.02 -8.96 -10.36
C LEU A 80 2.65 -8.68 -11.83
N GLU A 81 1.38 -8.39 -12.13
CA GLU A 81 0.90 -7.98 -13.46
C GLU A 81 1.66 -6.74 -13.97
N MET A 82 1.96 -5.81 -13.06
CA MET A 82 2.72 -4.59 -13.32
C MET A 82 4.24 -4.80 -13.36
N LYS A 83 4.71 -6.06 -13.35
CA LYS A 83 6.13 -6.42 -13.43
C LYS A 83 6.98 -5.80 -12.32
N SER A 84 6.48 -5.85 -11.07
CA SER A 84 7.22 -5.38 -9.90
C SER A 84 8.67 -5.90 -9.88
N PRO A 85 9.68 -5.06 -9.58
CA PRO A 85 11.04 -5.53 -9.36
C PRO A 85 11.14 -6.52 -8.19
N ASN A 86 10.17 -6.51 -7.27
CA ASN A 86 10.09 -7.41 -6.12
C ASN A 86 9.27 -8.69 -6.41
N ALA A 87 9.05 -9.05 -7.69
CA ALA A 87 8.14 -10.14 -8.07
C ALA A 87 8.38 -11.46 -7.31
N ALA A 88 9.65 -11.84 -7.08
CA ALA A 88 9.97 -13.06 -6.35
C ALA A 88 9.50 -13.03 -4.88
N GLU A 89 9.63 -11.88 -4.20
CA GLU A 89 9.14 -11.71 -2.83
C GLU A 89 7.61 -11.68 -2.80
N ILE A 90 7.00 -10.91 -3.70
CA ILE A 90 5.53 -10.80 -3.80
C ILE A 90 4.90 -12.15 -4.09
N GLN A 91 5.50 -12.97 -4.95
CA GLN A 91 5.03 -14.33 -5.23
C GLN A 91 5.06 -15.20 -3.97
N ARG A 92 6.13 -15.13 -3.16
CA ARG A 92 6.19 -15.85 -1.86
C ARG A 92 5.10 -15.36 -0.91
N LYS A 93 4.88 -14.04 -0.82
CA LYS A 93 3.81 -13.46 0.01
C LYS A 93 2.43 -13.99 -0.42
N LEU A 94 2.17 -14.05 -1.73
CA LEU A 94 0.93 -14.57 -2.31
C LEU A 94 0.74 -16.07 -2.01
N ASP A 95 1.78 -16.87 -2.18
CA ASP A 95 1.72 -18.31 -1.90
C ASP A 95 1.50 -18.62 -0.41
N ALA A 96 2.02 -17.78 0.49
CA ALA A 96 1.83 -17.89 1.93
C ALA A 96 0.41 -17.50 2.42
N LEU A 97 -0.47 -17.00 1.54
CA LEU A 97 -1.86 -16.70 1.91
C LEU A 97 -2.76 -17.96 1.96
N LYS A 98 -2.26 -19.11 1.51
CA LYS A 98 -2.98 -20.39 1.50
C LYS A 98 -3.39 -20.84 2.92
#